data_AF-A0A960MN50-F1
#
_entry.id   AF-A0A960MN50-F1
#
_cell.length_a   1.000
_cell.length_b   1.000
_cell.length_c   1.000
_cell.angle_alpha   90.00
_cell.angle_beta   90.00
_cell.angle_gamma   90.00
#
_symmetry.space_group_name_H-M   'P 1'
#
loop_
_entity.id
_entity.type
_entity.pdbx_description
1 polymer ?
#
loop_
_entity_poly.entity_id
_entity_poly.type
_entity_poly.pdbx_seq_one_letter_code
_entity_poly.pdbx_strand_id
1 'polypeptide(L)'
;MKFLTRNDVDMIHQDQIKRYGGRAGVRDEGLLLSALAQPQTAFGKVEMNPSPHDKAAAYLFHLTSNHPFVDGNKRVGLVAALLFLKLN
;
A
#
# COMPACT_ATOMS: atom_id res chain seq x y z
N MET A 1 -9.65 -9.60 8.51
CA MET A 1 -9.28 -9.25 7.13
C MET A 1 -7.85 -9.70 6.88
N LYS A 2 -7.54 -10.12 5.65
CA LYS A 2 -6.18 -10.46 5.22
C LYS A 2 -5.50 -9.18 4.73
N PHE A 3 -4.53 -8.68 5.50
CA PHE A 3 -3.77 -7.49 5.18
C PHE A 3 -2.53 -7.83 4.35
N LEU A 4 -2.06 -6.86 3.56
CA LEU A 4 -0.83 -7.00 2.79
C LEU A 4 0.38 -6.87 3.71
N THR A 5 1.30 -7.81 3.58
CA THR A 5 2.61 -7.76 4.22
C THR A 5 3.56 -6.87 3.43
N ARG A 6 4.70 -6.54 4.03
CA ARG A 6 5.77 -5.85 3.33
C ARG A 6 6.21 -6.61 2.07
N ASN A 7 6.41 -7.92 2.17
CA ASN A 7 6.82 -8.75 1.05
C ASN A 7 5.78 -8.73 -0.08
N ASP A 8 4.47 -8.73 0.24
CA ASP A 8 3.43 -8.60 -0.78
C ASP A 8 3.59 -7.29 -1.58
N VAL A 9 3.86 -6.19 -0.88
CA VAL A 9 4.00 -4.87 -1.53
C VAL A 9 5.32 -4.72 -2.30
N ASP A 10 6.40 -5.35 -1.84
CA ASP A 10 7.64 -5.43 -2.63
C ASP A 10 7.45 -6.27 -3.90
N MET A 11 6.71 -7.38 -3.82
CA MET A 11 6.36 -8.18 -4.99
C MET A 11 5.48 -7.41 -5.98
N ILE A 12 4.52 -6.64 -5.47
CA ILE A 12 3.73 -5.71 -6.30
C ILE A 12 4.66 -4.71 -6.98
N HIS A 13 5.58 -4.05 -6.25
CA HIS A 13 6.50 -3.07 -6.82
C HIS A 13 7.37 -3.68 -7.91
N GLN A 14 7.98 -4.83 -7.65
CA GLN A 14 8.80 -5.55 -8.63
C GLN A 14 7.99 -5.89 -9.90
N ASP A 15 6.75 -6.38 -9.75
CA ASP A 15 5.87 -6.68 -10.87
C ASP A 15 5.52 -5.40 -11.68
N GLN A 16 5.20 -4.30 -11.00
CA GLN A 16 4.86 -3.03 -11.66
C GLN A 16 6.06 -2.44 -12.43
N ILE A 17 7.27 -2.48 -11.87
CA ILE A 17 8.49 -2.02 -12.56
C ILE A 17 8.81 -2.92 -13.75
N LYS A 18 8.71 -4.25 -13.58
CA LYS A 18 8.98 -5.21 -14.65
C LYS A 18 8.03 -5.06 -15.85
N ARG A 19 6.74 -4.81 -15.61
CA ARG A 19 5.72 -4.73 -16.68
C ARG A 19 5.67 -3.37 -17.36
N TYR A 20 5.83 -2.29 -16.62
CA TYR A 20 5.53 -0.93 -17.10
C TYR A 20 6.74 0.01 -17.07
N GLY A 21 7.90 -0.48 -16.66
CA GLY A 21 9.11 0.31 -16.52
C GLY A 21 9.13 1.21 -15.29
N GLY A 22 10.22 1.96 -15.16
CA GLY A 22 10.52 2.82 -14.02
C GLY A 22 11.76 2.36 -13.25
N ARG A 23 12.08 3.05 -12.16
CA ARG A 23 13.25 2.73 -11.31
C ARG A 23 12.85 1.88 -10.11
N ALA A 24 13.49 0.72 -9.98
CA ALA A 24 13.38 -0.11 -8.79
C ALA A 24 14.06 0.57 -7.58
N GLY A 25 13.64 0.16 -6.37
CA GLY A 25 14.22 0.64 -5.12
C GLY A 25 13.21 1.30 -4.19
N VAL A 26 13.44 1.10 -2.90
CA VAL A 26 12.74 1.79 -1.82
C VAL A 26 13.50 3.09 -1.57
N ARG A 27 12.77 4.21 -1.60
CA ARG A 27 13.30 5.55 -1.29
C ARG A 27 13.36 5.74 0.22
N ASP A 28 12.29 5.37 0.91
CA ASP A 28 12.16 5.54 2.35
C ASP A 28 11.35 4.38 2.96
N GLU A 29 12.03 3.62 3.80
CA GLU A 29 11.51 2.44 4.49
C GLU A 29 10.44 2.80 5.54
N GLY A 30 10.64 3.89 6.28
CA GLY A 30 9.71 4.34 7.32
C GLY A 30 8.38 4.81 6.70
N LEU A 31 8.44 5.49 5.57
CA LEU A 31 7.25 5.91 4.82
C LEU A 31 6.47 4.72 4.24
N LEU A 32 7.16 3.64 3.88
CA LEU A 32 6.53 2.41 3.42
C LEU A 32 5.79 1.72 4.56
N LEU A 33 6.49 1.45 5.66
CA LEU A 33 5.90 0.79 6.83
C LEU A 33 4.74 1.61 7.41
N SER A 34 4.88 2.94 7.45
CA SER A 34 3.80 3.85 7.82
C SER A 34 2.58 3.66 6.93
N ALA A 35 2.74 3.65 5.60
CA ALA A 35 1.63 3.46 4.66
C ALA A 35 0.93 2.10 4.83
N LEU A 36 1.67 1.02 5.09
CA LEU A 36 1.11 -0.32 5.30
C LEU A 36 0.33 -0.45 6.61
N ALA A 37 0.62 0.38 7.61
CA ALA A 37 -0.08 0.39 8.89
C ALA A 37 -1.42 1.15 8.82
N GLN A 38 -1.57 2.10 7.89
CA GLN A 38 -2.74 3.00 7.82
C GLN A 38 -4.11 2.30 7.73
N PRO A 39 -4.29 1.20 6.99
CA PRO A 39 -5.57 0.50 6.95
C PRO A 39 -6.01 -0.08 8.31
N GLN A 40 -5.10 -0.20 9.28
CA GLN A 40 -5.35 -0.74 10.61
C GLN A 40 -5.34 0.34 11.71
N THR A 41 -5.28 1.63 11.34
CA THR A 41 -5.24 2.70 12.34
C THR A 41 -6.57 2.87 13.06
N ALA A 42 -6.47 3.19 14.34
CA ALA A 42 -7.59 3.46 15.23
C ALA A 42 -7.25 4.62 16.16
N PHE A 43 -8.27 5.37 16.56
CA PHE A 43 -8.16 6.35 17.64
C PHE A 43 -8.87 5.80 18.88
N GLY A 44 -8.08 5.37 19.87
CA GLY A 44 -8.61 4.62 21.01
C GLY A 44 -9.24 3.30 20.56
N LYS A 45 -10.56 3.17 20.74
CA LYS A 45 -11.33 1.98 20.32
C LYS A 45 -12.07 2.13 18.99
N VAL A 46 -11.92 3.28 18.32
CA VAL A 46 -12.64 3.59 17.08
C VAL A 46 -11.71 3.39 15.89
N GLU A 47 -12.04 2.43 15.02
CA GLU A 47 -11.31 2.24 13.75
C GLU A 47 -11.46 3.47 12.86
N MET A 48 -10.37 3.96 12.28
CA MET A 48 -10.40 5.08 11.34
C MET A 48 -10.92 4.67 9.96
N ASN A 49 -10.75 3.39 9.61
CA ASN A 49 -11.12 2.83 8.31
C ASN A 49 -12.08 1.65 8.53
N PRO A 50 -13.38 1.87 8.79
CA PRO A 50 -14.28 0.83 9.26
C PRO A 50 -14.61 -0.23 8.18
N SER A 51 -14.73 0.15 6.91
CA SER A 51 -15.09 -0.78 5.84
C SER A 51 -13.88 -1.33 5.08
N PRO A 52 -14.02 -2.47 4.35
CA PRO A 52 -12.98 -2.93 3.42
C PRO A 52 -12.58 -1.88 2.38
N HIS A 53 -13.55 -1.07 1.93
CA HIS A 53 -13.32 -0.01 0.95
C HIS A 53 -12.47 1.13 1.54
N ASP A 54 -12.73 1.52 2.79
CA ASP A 54 -11.92 2.54 3.48
C ASP A 54 -10.49 2.04 3.68
N LYS A 55 -10.32 0.78 4.07
CA LYS A 55 -9.01 0.14 4.25
C LYS A 55 -8.23 0.04 2.92
N ALA A 56 -8.92 -0.25 1.82
CA ALA A 56 -8.32 -0.22 0.49
C ALA A 56 -7.95 1.20 0.05
N ALA A 57 -8.82 2.19 0.34
CA ALA A 57 -8.54 3.59 0.06
C ALA A 57 -7.33 4.09 0.86
N ALA A 58 -7.17 3.66 2.12
CA ALA A 58 -5.98 3.95 2.92
C ALA A 58 -4.70 3.41 2.28
N TYR A 59 -4.69 2.16 1.79
CA TYR A 59 -3.56 1.63 1.02
C TYR A 59 -3.25 2.51 -0.20
N LEU A 60 -4.26 2.79 -1.03
CA LEU A 60 -4.10 3.60 -2.24
C LEU A 60 -3.53 4.99 -1.93
N PHE A 61 -4.14 5.69 -0.97
CA PHE A 61 -3.77 7.06 -0.62
C PHE A 61 -2.36 7.11 -0.06
N HIS A 62 -2.04 6.30 0.95
CA HIS A 62 -0.76 6.44 1.65
C HIS A 62 0.42 5.89 0.86
N LEU A 63 0.27 4.79 0.13
CA LEU A 63 1.34 4.31 -0.75
C LEU A 63 1.59 5.29 -1.90
N THR A 64 0.57 6.01 -2.35
CA THR A 64 0.73 7.07 -3.36
C THR A 64 1.37 8.31 -2.77
N SER A 65 0.82 8.86 -1.69
CA SER A 65 1.16 10.17 -1.13
C SER A 65 2.43 10.17 -0.29
N ASN A 66 2.78 9.05 0.37
CA ASN A 66 4.03 8.96 1.11
C ASN A 66 5.24 8.79 0.17
N HIS A 67 5.02 8.37 -1.09
CA HIS A 67 6.07 8.10 -2.07
C HIS A 67 7.22 7.20 -1.53
N PRO A 68 6.95 6.03 -0.92
CA PRO A 68 7.99 5.20 -0.32
C PRO A 68 8.99 4.60 -1.30
N PHE A 69 8.64 4.42 -2.58
CA PHE A 69 9.51 3.89 -3.62
C PHE A 69 10.14 5.00 -4.45
N VAL A 70 11.30 4.70 -5.06
CA VAL A 70 11.98 5.62 -6.00
C VAL A 70 11.07 5.98 -7.18
N ASP A 71 10.30 5.01 -7.66
CA ASP A 71 9.30 5.18 -8.72
C ASP A 71 8.17 4.14 -8.57
N GLY A 72 7.04 4.35 -9.24
CA GLY A 72 5.93 3.40 -9.29
C GLY A 72 4.90 3.51 -8.16
N ASN A 73 5.03 4.47 -7.24
CA ASN A 73 4.16 4.64 -6.06
C ASN A 73 2.66 4.59 -6.37
N LYS A 74 2.19 5.32 -7.39
CA LYS A 74 0.77 5.31 -7.81
C LYS A 74 0.30 3.94 -8.27
N ARG A 75 1.14 3.21 -9.02
CA ARG A 75 0.84 1.86 -9.52
C ARG A 75 0.80 0.86 -8.36
N VAL A 76 1.76 0.94 -7.45
CA VAL A 76 1.78 0.11 -6.24
C VAL A 76 0.55 0.36 -5.37
N GLY A 77 0.19 1.63 -5.12
CA GLY A 77 -1.00 1.98 -4.35
C GLY A 77 -2.29 1.43 -4.95
N LEU A 78 -2.47 1.55 -6.27
CA LEU A 78 -3.64 0.99 -6.96
C LEU A 78 -3.71 -0.53 -6.84
N VAL A 79 -2.60 -1.23 -7.12
CA VAL A 79 -2.59 -2.70 -7.06
C VAL A 79 -2.74 -3.21 -5.64
N ALA A 80 -2.16 -2.54 -4.64
CA ALA A 80 -2.33 -2.88 -3.24
C ALA A 80 -3.80 -2.79 -2.80
N ALA A 81 -4.48 -1.69 -3.17
CA ALA A 81 -5.90 -1.53 -2.86
C ALA A 81 -6.78 -2.60 -3.53
N LEU A 82 -6.56 -2.86 -4.83
CA LEU A 82 -7.31 -3.88 -5.57
C LEU A 82 -7.04 -5.29 -5.06
N LEU A 83 -5.79 -5.61 -4.71
CA LEU A 83 -5.43 -6.91 -4.15
C LEU A 83 -6.05 -7.11 -2.77
N PHE A 84 -6.03 -6.08 -1.91
CA PHE A 84 -6.69 -6.14 -0.61
C PHE A 84 -8.20 -6.43 -0.77
N LEU A 85 -8.89 -5.73 -1.66
CA LEU A 85 -10.31 -5.99 -1.95
C LEU A 85 -10.57 -7.35 -2.57
N LYS A 86 -9.62 -7.90 -3.34
CA LYS A 86 -9.76 -9.25 -3.90
C LYS A 86 -9.59 -10.35 -2.85
N LEU A 87 -8.84 -10.08 -1.78
CA LEU A 87 -8.55 -11.03 -0.71
C LEU A 87 -9.59 -11.04 0.41
N ASN A 88 -10.53 -10.10 0.42
CA ASN A 88 -11.49 -9.86 1.51
C ASN A 88 -12.90 -9.67 0.97
#